data_AF-A0A936GTY4-F1
#
_entry.id   AF-A0A936GTY4-F1
#
_cell.length_a   1.000
_cell.length_b   1.000
_cell.length_c   1.000
_cell.angle_alpha   90.00
_cell.angle_beta   90.00
_cell.angle_gamma   90.00
#
_symmetry.space_group_name_H-M   'P 1'
#
loop_
_entity.id
_entity.type
_entity.pdbx_description
1 polymer ?
#
loop_
_entity_poly.entity_id
_entity_poly.type
_entity_poly.pdbx_seq_one_letter_code
_entity_poly.pdbx_strand_id
1 'polypeptide(L)'
;MMKKLFTFILVFAGLLSAYAQKIENIEIIAFDEPYQVMTVSVDNKNVDYKLTETTKLTGKKTSDMPKRNFKKGNFVDLDFKIEGRERMAKKIELLSEYTPGKETLKGVLESYEGDVAYIDGRKVTIDASTKMECAGKTDCGCTKGMLYLAFSELEPGDFLSVKGEADANGDILANNIEVCQNLFTKRDEELRNIVANSYDAKGMLSVTNPPGLTLPPNSLSQGDISIGAFKYKLYNDIQLQGYVNLIGRKVLPAYVKTPEYQEKHKVEFRFYVIDNNIPNAFAFPNGMVFVNSGLLRLIENEAQLAVVLGHEVAHITHEHGVERLKNNEYMDSELVKSASRMFLKNLFPDEKSTGNSSVVKGIGEAVIATKPSDLSNLFNPKFEAQADRVGLYYAFAAGYDIRESANFWRLMKATTSNSGFTEAIKNDFKKMLLNVNLEVDGSRLSDMTSEVSQKITTNFLNTVYTSHPNCNHRIREINDLLNNVYSDENLNLVVGRESYEKWKIKLK
;
A
#
# COMPACT_ATOMS: atom_id res chain seq x y z
N MET A 1 14.21 56.48 22.86
CA MET A 1 14.23 55.98 24.25
C MET A 1 12.77 55.80 24.68
N MET A 2 12.35 54.55 24.96
CA MET A 2 11.17 54.11 25.76
C MET A 2 9.75 54.61 25.40
N LYS A 3 8.86 53.76 24.87
CA LYS A 3 7.92 52.81 25.54
C LYS A 3 6.69 53.46 26.21
N LYS A 4 5.48 53.09 25.74
CA LYS A 4 4.23 52.69 26.47
C LYS A 4 3.08 52.72 25.45
N LEU A 5 2.64 51.60 24.87
CA LEU A 5 1.64 50.65 25.39
C LEU A 5 0.43 51.33 26.06
N PHE A 6 -0.68 51.44 25.32
CA PHE A 6 -2.02 51.46 25.91
C PHE A 6 -2.96 50.61 25.08
N THR A 7 -3.41 49.55 25.73
CA THR A 7 -4.46 48.60 25.35
C THR A 7 -5.78 49.33 25.14
N PHE A 8 -6.45 49.12 24.01
CA PHE A 8 -7.89 49.34 23.88
C PHE A 8 -8.53 48.03 23.45
N ILE A 9 -9.03 47.29 24.44
CA ILE A 9 -10.09 46.31 24.24
C ILE A 9 -11.37 47.14 24.15
N LEU A 10 -11.97 47.20 22.95
CA LEU A 10 -13.35 47.65 22.81
C LEU A 10 -14.12 46.57 22.06
N VAL A 11 -14.95 45.91 22.85
CA VAL A 11 -16.03 45.03 22.45
C VAL A 11 -16.92 45.79 21.48
N PHE A 12 -16.92 45.38 20.21
CA PHE A 12 -17.97 45.73 19.26
C PHE A 12 -18.68 44.45 18.85
N ALA A 13 -19.79 44.17 19.54
CA ALA A 13 -20.86 43.35 19.02
C ALA A 13 -21.51 44.12 17.86
N GLY A 14 -21.01 43.90 16.65
CA GLY A 14 -21.54 44.44 15.41
C GLY A 14 -21.51 43.32 14.37
N LEU A 15 -22.67 43.09 13.75
CA LEU A 15 -22.90 42.21 12.61
C LEU A 15 -21.62 41.90 11.82
N LEU A 16 -21.07 40.70 11.98
CA LEU A 16 -19.99 40.18 11.14
C LEU A 16 -20.58 39.94 9.75
N SER A 17 -20.61 40.98 8.91
CA SER A 17 -20.53 40.77 7.47
C SER A 17 -19.24 39.99 7.25
N ALA A 18 -19.34 38.73 6.84
CA ALA A 18 -18.20 37.90 6.50
C ALA A 18 -17.44 38.56 5.34
N TYR A 19 -16.45 39.41 5.67
CA TYR A 19 -15.58 40.04 4.69
C TYR A 19 -14.96 38.93 3.85
N ALA A 20 -15.27 38.95 2.55
CA ALA A 20 -14.58 38.09 1.60
C ALA A 20 -13.12 38.57 1.58
N GLN A 21 -12.22 37.67 1.98
CA GLN A 21 -10.78 37.92 1.97
C GLN A 21 -10.21 37.25 0.73
N LYS A 22 -9.31 37.95 0.03
CA LYS A 22 -8.60 37.44 -1.13
C LYS A 22 -7.12 37.34 -0.81
N ILE A 23 -6.51 36.23 -1.17
CA ILE A 23 -5.06 36.04 -1.15
C ILE A 23 -4.66 35.58 -2.54
N GLU A 24 -3.67 36.24 -3.13
CA GLU A 24 -3.25 36.00 -4.50
C GLU A 24 -1.91 35.29 -4.55
N ASN A 25 -1.70 34.52 -5.62
CA ASN A 25 -0.43 33.88 -5.93
C ASN A 25 0.19 33.05 -4.78
N ILE A 26 -0.61 32.14 -4.22
CA ILE A 26 -0.18 31.23 -3.17
C ILE A 26 -0.01 29.81 -3.67
N GLU A 27 1.00 29.13 -3.16
CA GLU A 27 1.29 27.75 -3.50
C GLU A 27 0.41 26.80 -2.69
N ILE A 28 -0.21 25.83 -3.36
CA ILE A 28 -0.88 24.70 -2.73
C ILE A 28 0.19 23.73 -2.20
N ILE A 29 0.10 23.38 -0.93
CA ILE A 29 1.02 22.47 -0.25
C ILE A 29 0.43 21.06 -0.11
N ALA A 30 -0.87 20.94 0.11
CA ALA A 30 -1.57 19.67 0.25
C ALA A 30 -3.09 19.82 0.12
N PHE A 31 -3.79 18.70 -0.07
CA PHE A 31 -5.22 18.55 0.18
C PHE A 31 -5.47 17.43 1.19
N ASP A 32 -6.53 17.55 1.99
CA ASP A 32 -6.99 16.59 3.00
C ASP A 32 -8.50 16.30 2.89
N GLU A 33 -8.90 15.11 3.36
CA GLU A 33 -10.25 14.52 3.49
C GLU A 33 -11.21 14.64 2.29
N PRO A 34 -11.28 13.64 1.40
CA PRO A 34 -11.33 13.91 -0.05
C PRO A 34 -11.62 15.38 -0.48
N TYR A 35 -10.56 16.17 -0.70
CA TYR A 35 -10.62 17.58 -1.17
C TYR A 35 -11.57 18.48 -0.34
N GLN A 36 -11.70 18.24 0.95
CA GLN A 36 -12.44 19.10 1.87
C GLN A 36 -11.54 20.13 2.54
N VAL A 37 -10.22 19.93 2.56
CA VAL A 37 -9.28 20.88 3.13
C VAL A 37 -8.14 21.08 2.16
N MET A 38 -7.79 22.33 1.87
CA MET A 38 -6.62 22.73 1.10
C MET A 38 -5.65 23.45 2.03
N THR A 39 -4.42 22.97 2.08
CA THR A 39 -3.32 23.63 2.77
C THR A 39 -2.52 24.44 1.77
N VAL A 40 -2.31 25.72 2.05
CA VAL A 40 -1.53 26.65 1.22
C VAL A 40 -0.40 27.27 2.04
N SER A 41 0.68 27.69 1.37
CA SER A 41 1.76 28.43 2.01
C SER A 41 1.48 29.93 1.94
N VAL A 42 1.33 30.56 3.10
CA VAL A 42 1.18 32.02 3.26
C VAL A 42 2.26 32.49 4.22
N ASP A 43 3.15 33.38 3.76
CA ASP A 43 4.28 33.91 4.55
C ASP A 43 5.13 32.81 5.24
N ASN A 44 5.45 31.74 4.51
CA ASN A 44 6.16 30.55 5.00
C ASN A 44 5.44 29.79 6.13
N LYS A 45 4.12 29.97 6.27
CA LYS A 45 3.28 29.18 7.17
C LYS A 45 2.26 28.40 6.36
N ASN A 46 2.05 27.15 6.77
CA ASN A 46 0.99 26.32 6.21
C ASN A 46 -0.33 26.70 6.85
N VAL A 47 -1.31 27.04 6.02
CA VAL A 47 -2.63 27.48 6.45
C VAL A 47 -3.70 26.66 5.75
N ASP A 48 -4.61 26.11 6.54
CA ASP A 48 -5.70 25.26 6.05
C ASP A 48 -6.96 26.08 5.74
N TYR A 49 -7.60 25.71 4.63
CA TYR A 49 -8.86 26.25 4.13
C TYR A 49 -9.81 25.11 3.79
N LYS A 50 -11.03 25.14 4.34
CA LYS A 50 -12.07 24.17 4.04
C LYS A 50 -12.75 24.47 2.71
N LEU A 51 -12.87 23.46 1.87
CA LEU A 51 -13.62 23.45 0.62
C LEU A 51 -14.99 22.83 0.87
N THR A 52 -16.00 23.38 0.20
CA THR A 52 -17.40 22.91 0.25
C THR A 52 -17.89 22.67 -1.16
N GLU A 53 -19.07 22.07 -1.32
CA GLU A 53 -19.73 21.94 -2.63
C GLU A 53 -19.99 23.29 -3.32
N THR A 54 -20.04 24.37 -2.55
CA THR A 54 -20.23 25.73 -3.07
C THR A 54 -18.93 26.44 -3.46
N THR A 55 -17.77 25.84 -3.17
CA THR A 55 -16.47 26.42 -3.50
C THR A 55 -16.27 26.37 -5.01
N LYS A 56 -16.16 27.53 -5.66
CA LYS A 56 -15.94 27.62 -7.11
C LYS A 56 -14.48 27.35 -7.46
N LEU A 57 -14.26 26.47 -8.42
CA LEU A 57 -12.94 26.14 -8.92
C LEU A 57 -12.82 26.62 -10.36
N THR A 58 -11.88 27.52 -10.63
CA THR A 58 -11.77 28.18 -11.95
C THR A 58 -10.33 28.19 -12.44
N GLY A 59 -10.14 28.34 -13.74
CA GLY A 59 -8.84 28.65 -14.36
C GLY A 59 -8.92 30.02 -15.04
N LYS A 60 -7.77 30.56 -15.48
CA LYS A 60 -7.68 31.87 -16.16
C LYS A 60 -8.71 32.10 -17.29
N LYS A 61 -9.09 31.03 -18.01
CA LYS A 61 -10.02 31.07 -19.14
C LYS A 61 -11.21 30.12 -18.99
N THR A 62 -11.29 29.40 -17.87
CA THR A 62 -12.25 28.30 -17.68
C THR A 62 -13.04 28.54 -16.41
N SER A 63 -14.36 28.67 -16.53
CA SER A 63 -15.24 29.04 -15.41
C SER A 63 -15.54 27.89 -14.45
N ASP A 64 -15.22 26.66 -14.82
CA ASP A 64 -15.39 25.47 -13.99
C ASP A 64 -14.23 24.52 -14.27
N MET A 65 -13.46 24.20 -13.23
CA MET A 65 -12.33 23.28 -13.32
C MET A 65 -12.46 22.16 -12.29
N PRO A 66 -12.16 20.92 -12.67
CA PRO A 66 -12.24 19.80 -11.74
C PRO A 66 -11.17 19.94 -10.64
N LYS A 67 -11.51 19.49 -9.43
CA LYS A 67 -10.69 19.55 -8.20
C LYS A 67 -9.24 19.12 -8.42
N ARG A 68 -9.05 18.00 -9.11
CA ARG A 68 -7.77 17.41 -9.53
C ARG A 68 -6.81 18.31 -10.31
N ASN A 69 -7.29 19.37 -10.95
CA ASN A 69 -6.43 20.35 -11.64
C ASN A 69 -5.67 21.24 -10.66
N PHE A 70 -6.08 21.24 -9.39
CA PHE A 70 -5.42 21.93 -8.31
C PHE A 70 -4.57 20.90 -7.57
N LYS A 71 -3.26 20.91 -7.82
CA LYS A 71 -2.29 19.98 -7.23
C LYS A 71 -1.30 20.73 -6.35
N LYS A 72 -0.61 19.98 -5.49
CA LYS A 72 0.56 20.49 -4.78
C LYS A 72 1.55 21.14 -5.76
N GLY A 73 2.06 22.31 -5.40
CA GLY A 73 2.97 23.11 -6.23
C GLY A 73 2.26 24.03 -7.23
N ASN A 74 0.93 23.94 -7.37
CA ASN A 74 0.18 24.89 -8.17
C ASN A 74 0.03 26.22 -7.42
N PHE A 75 0.09 27.31 -8.18
CA PHE A 75 -0.18 28.65 -7.68
C PHE A 75 -1.63 29.03 -7.97
N VAL A 76 -2.31 29.55 -6.96
CA VAL A 76 -3.74 29.91 -7.01
C VAL A 76 -4.00 31.29 -6.43
N ASP A 77 -5.08 31.90 -6.90
CA ASP A 77 -5.78 32.97 -6.19
C ASP A 77 -6.93 32.37 -5.36
N LEU A 78 -7.02 32.73 -4.09
CA LEU A 78 -7.99 32.19 -3.14
C LEU A 78 -8.87 33.30 -2.57
N ASP A 79 -10.16 33.22 -2.85
CA ASP A 79 -11.20 33.95 -2.13
C ASP A 79 -11.76 33.07 -1.01
N PHE A 80 -11.85 33.59 0.21
CA PHE A 80 -12.38 32.85 1.35
C PHE A 80 -13.19 33.74 2.31
N LYS A 81 -13.89 33.11 3.25
CA LYS A 81 -14.53 33.75 4.41
C LYS A 81 -14.11 33.05 5.69
N ILE A 82 -14.24 33.73 6.82
CA ILE A 82 -14.09 33.11 8.14
C ILE A 82 -15.49 32.83 8.69
N GLU A 83 -15.76 31.58 9.03
CA GLU A 83 -17.00 31.16 9.70
C GLU A 83 -16.64 30.47 11.02
N GLY A 84 -17.05 31.07 12.14
CA GLY A 84 -16.63 30.63 13.46
C GLY A 84 -15.10 30.72 13.63
N ARG A 85 -14.44 29.57 13.73
CA ARG A 85 -12.96 29.44 13.84
C ARG A 85 -12.33 28.79 12.60
N GLU A 86 -13.05 28.72 11.50
CA GLU A 86 -12.62 28.02 10.29
C GLU A 86 -12.54 28.98 9.09
N ARG A 87 -11.59 28.72 8.19
CA ARG A 87 -11.45 29.44 6.92
C ARG A 87 -12.16 28.63 5.85
N MET A 88 -13.18 29.19 5.22
CA MET A 88 -14.00 28.53 4.20
C MET A 88 -13.68 29.12 2.82
N ALA A 89 -13.13 28.31 1.92
CA ALA A 89 -12.83 28.70 0.55
C ALA A 89 -14.13 28.98 -0.22
N LYS A 90 -14.21 30.13 -0.89
CA LYS A 90 -15.32 30.55 -1.76
C LYS A 90 -14.99 30.33 -3.23
N LYS A 91 -13.80 30.74 -3.65
CA LYS A 91 -13.30 30.58 -5.02
C LYS A 91 -11.81 30.27 -4.98
N ILE A 92 -11.37 29.33 -5.80
CA ILE A 92 -9.95 29.01 -6.02
C ILE A 92 -9.72 29.11 -7.52
N GLU A 93 -8.87 30.04 -7.93
CA GLU A 93 -8.53 30.28 -9.33
C GLU A 93 -7.09 29.84 -9.62
N LEU A 94 -6.93 28.86 -10.50
CA LEU A 94 -5.61 28.37 -10.92
C LEU A 94 -4.92 29.40 -11.82
N LEU A 95 -3.71 29.81 -11.43
CA LEU A 95 -2.95 30.83 -12.15
C LEU A 95 -2.12 30.27 -13.30
N SER A 96 -1.81 28.97 -13.28
CA SER A 96 -1.22 28.25 -14.41
C SER A 96 -2.31 27.71 -15.33
N GLU A 97 -2.13 27.83 -16.66
CA GLU A 97 -2.90 27.00 -17.59
C GLU A 97 -2.61 25.53 -17.28
N TYR A 98 -3.65 24.68 -17.29
CA TYR A 98 -3.45 23.25 -17.18
C TYR A 98 -2.69 22.78 -18.41
N THR A 99 -1.39 22.54 -18.26
CA THR A 99 -0.58 21.83 -19.25
C THR A 99 -0.57 20.35 -18.88
N PRO A 100 -0.97 19.44 -19.78
CA PRO A 100 -0.81 18.01 -19.57
C PRO A 100 0.61 17.71 -19.07
N GLY A 101 0.70 17.10 -17.90
CA GLY A 101 1.97 16.83 -17.28
C GLY A 101 2.64 15.68 -18.02
N LYS A 102 3.89 15.87 -18.46
CA LYS A 102 4.71 14.72 -18.88
C LYS A 102 4.82 13.76 -17.71
N GLU A 103 4.38 12.54 -17.91
CA GLU A 103 4.32 11.54 -16.87
C GLU A 103 5.07 10.28 -17.29
N THR A 104 5.64 9.60 -16.29
CA THR A 104 6.20 8.27 -16.43
C THR A 104 5.57 7.37 -15.39
N LEU A 105 4.92 6.32 -15.86
CA LEU A 105 4.27 5.30 -15.05
C LEU A 105 4.97 3.96 -15.29
N LYS A 106 5.27 3.22 -14.23
CA LYS A 106 5.80 1.87 -14.30
C LYS A 106 4.93 0.96 -13.45
N GLY A 107 4.39 -0.10 -14.03
CA GLY A 107 3.52 -1.01 -13.29
C GLY A 107 3.10 -2.21 -14.12
N VAL A 108 2.11 -2.93 -13.61
CA VAL A 108 1.56 -4.13 -14.25
C VAL A 108 0.38 -3.76 -15.12
N LEU A 109 0.21 -4.40 -16.28
CA LEU A 109 -1.02 -4.33 -17.08
C LEU A 109 -2.13 -5.13 -16.38
N GLU A 110 -3.03 -4.50 -15.63
CA GLU A 110 -4.08 -5.24 -14.92
C GLU A 110 -5.23 -5.69 -15.82
N SER A 111 -5.63 -4.84 -16.77
CA SER A 111 -6.74 -5.12 -17.69
C SER A 111 -6.77 -4.10 -18.84
N TYR A 112 -7.48 -4.41 -19.91
CA TYR A 112 -7.73 -3.47 -21.00
C TYR A 112 -9.08 -3.73 -21.67
N GLU A 113 -9.60 -2.69 -22.32
CA GLU A 113 -10.74 -2.72 -23.22
C GLU A 113 -10.45 -1.80 -24.41
N GLY A 114 -10.21 -2.40 -25.58
CA GLY A 114 -9.77 -1.67 -26.77
C GLY A 114 -8.45 -0.92 -26.53
N ASP A 115 -8.47 0.39 -26.79
CA ASP A 115 -7.30 1.28 -26.65
C ASP A 115 -7.11 1.83 -25.24
N VAL A 116 -7.91 1.37 -24.26
CA VAL A 116 -7.84 1.79 -22.86
C VAL A 116 -7.36 0.63 -22.02
N ALA A 117 -6.33 0.86 -21.21
CA ALA A 117 -5.82 -0.09 -20.22
C ALA A 117 -5.82 0.52 -18.82
N TYR A 118 -5.88 -0.36 -17.81
CA TYR A 118 -5.47 -0.04 -16.46
C TYR A 118 -4.07 -0.59 -16.25
N ILE A 119 -3.16 0.31 -15.90
CA ILE A 119 -1.76 0.02 -15.59
C ILE A 119 -1.46 0.61 -14.21
N ASP A 120 -1.04 -0.21 -13.27
CA ASP A 120 -0.78 0.18 -11.89
C ASP A 120 -1.98 0.87 -11.20
N GLY A 121 -3.20 0.44 -11.56
CA GLY A 121 -4.46 1.06 -11.12
C GLY A 121 -4.75 2.44 -11.73
N ARG A 122 -4.06 2.82 -12.81
CA ARG A 122 -4.32 4.07 -13.56
C ARG A 122 -4.76 3.79 -14.97
N LYS A 123 -5.69 4.60 -15.45
CA LYS A 123 -6.17 4.52 -16.81
C LYS A 123 -5.13 5.11 -17.78
N VAL A 124 -4.79 4.33 -18.80
CA VAL A 124 -3.84 4.67 -19.85
C VAL A 124 -4.53 4.43 -21.19
N THR A 125 -4.54 5.43 -22.06
CA THR A 125 -5.10 5.35 -23.40
C THR A 125 -3.96 5.40 -24.42
N ILE A 126 -4.11 4.64 -25.50
CA ILE A 126 -3.21 4.68 -26.66
C ILE A 126 -3.95 5.26 -27.87
N ASP A 127 -3.18 5.75 -28.83
CA ASP A 127 -3.68 6.18 -30.13
C ASP A 127 -2.75 5.71 -31.26
N ALA A 128 -3.07 6.06 -32.50
CA ALA A 128 -2.29 5.67 -33.68
C ALA A 128 -0.83 6.20 -33.67
N SER A 129 -0.50 7.17 -32.82
CA SER A 129 0.86 7.70 -32.67
C SER A 129 1.65 7.05 -31.53
N THR A 130 0.98 6.27 -30.68
CA THR A 130 1.59 5.60 -29.55
C THR A 130 2.54 4.51 -30.02
N LYS A 131 3.80 4.58 -29.58
CA LYS A 131 4.77 3.51 -29.83
C LYS A 131 4.77 2.52 -28.68
N MET A 132 4.44 1.25 -28.93
CA MET A 132 4.56 0.18 -27.95
C MET A 132 5.65 -0.79 -28.41
N GLU A 133 6.68 -1.00 -27.60
CA GLU A 133 7.79 -1.88 -27.97
C GLU A 133 8.39 -2.67 -26.81
N CYS A 134 8.94 -3.83 -27.11
CA CYS A 134 9.69 -4.61 -26.13
C CYS A 134 10.97 -3.88 -25.70
N ALA A 135 11.15 -3.69 -24.39
CA ALA A 135 12.33 -3.05 -23.80
C ALA A 135 13.64 -3.77 -24.13
N GLY A 136 13.57 -5.09 -24.37
CA GLY A 136 14.71 -5.90 -24.79
C GLY A 136 15.83 -6.01 -23.75
N LYS A 137 15.49 -5.93 -22.47
CA LYS A 137 16.41 -6.25 -21.37
C LYS A 137 16.53 -7.77 -21.23
N THR A 138 17.66 -8.23 -20.68
CA THR A 138 18.01 -9.67 -20.58
C THR A 138 16.92 -10.54 -19.95
N ASP A 139 16.09 -9.96 -19.08
CA ASP A 139 15.05 -10.68 -18.32
C ASP A 139 13.61 -10.36 -18.77
N CYS A 140 13.41 -9.61 -19.87
CA CYS A 140 12.08 -9.17 -20.29
C CYS A 140 11.27 -10.17 -21.12
N GLY A 141 11.80 -11.35 -21.42
CA GLY A 141 11.06 -12.41 -22.12
C GLY A 141 10.68 -12.16 -23.58
N CYS A 142 10.86 -10.94 -24.08
CA CYS A 142 10.50 -10.54 -25.44
C CYS A 142 11.72 -10.10 -26.27
N THR A 143 11.57 -10.15 -27.60
CA THR A 143 12.61 -9.73 -28.55
C THR A 143 12.72 -8.21 -28.58
N LYS A 144 13.92 -7.67 -28.31
CA LYS A 144 14.19 -6.22 -28.34
C LYS A 144 13.68 -5.56 -29.61
N GLY A 145 12.88 -4.50 -29.47
CA GLY A 145 12.36 -3.72 -30.59
C GLY A 145 11.18 -4.35 -31.33
N MET A 146 10.66 -5.50 -30.87
CA MET A 146 9.33 -5.97 -31.30
C MET A 146 8.29 -4.91 -30.96
N LEU A 147 7.50 -4.53 -31.96
CA LEU A 147 6.40 -3.57 -31.83
C LEU A 147 5.11 -4.31 -31.50
N TYR A 148 4.28 -3.66 -30.69
CA TYR A 148 2.91 -4.08 -30.42
C TYR A 148 1.95 -3.02 -30.93
N LEU A 149 0.84 -3.44 -31.53
CA LEU A 149 -0.13 -2.53 -32.15
C LEU A 149 -1.29 -2.16 -31.22
N ALA A 150 -1.57 -2.99 -30.22
CA ALA A 150 -2.65 -2.79 -29.26
C ALA A 150 -2.38 -3.55 -27.95
N PHE A 151 -3.12 -3.21 -26.89
CA PHE A 151 -3.08 -3.96 -25.63
C PHE A 151 -3.50 -5.42 -25.79
N SER A 152 -4.29 -5.76 -26.81
CA SER A 152 -4.69 -7.15 -27.10
C SER A 152 -3.55 -8.07 -27.53
N GLU A 153 -2.40 -7.52 -27.90
CA GLU A 153 -1.18 -8.29 -28.20
C GLU A 153 -0.30 -8.52 -26.97
N LEU A 154 -0.69 -7.99 -25.81
CA LEU A 154 -0.01 -8.13 -24.53
C LEU A 154 -0.76 -9.07 -23.60
N GLU A 155 -0.04 -9.65 -22.65
CA GLU A 155 -0.65 -10.46 -21.59
C GLU A 155 -0.92 -9.57 -20.36
N PRO A 156 -2.17 -9.50 -19.85
CA PRO A 156 -2.42 -8.95 -18.53
C PRO A 156 -1.52 -9.63 -17.48
N GLY A 157 -0.85 -8.82 -16.66
CA GLY A 157 0.24 -9.24 -15.79
C GLY A 157 1.62 -8.77 -16.25
N ASP A 158 1.81 -8.39 -17.52
CA ASP A 158 3.08 -7.87 -18.03
C ASP A 158 3.47 -6.52 -17.41
N PHE A 159 4.78 -6.28 -17.29
CA PHE A 159 5.32 -5.01 -16.77
C PHE A 159 5.46 -3.98 -17.89
N LEU A 160 4.85 -2.82 -17.69
CA LEU A 160 4.85 -1.70 -18.62
C LEU A 160 5.54 -0.48 -18.03
N SER A 161 6.33 0.21 -18.86
CA SER A 161 6.85 1.55 -18.57
C SER A 161 6.26 2.53 -19.59
N VAL A 162 5.24 3.26 -19.17
CA VAL A 162 4.50 4.24 -19.96
C VAL A 162 5.12 5.61 -19.79
N LYS A 163 5.37 6.29 -20.91
CA LYS A 163 5.66 7.73 -20.97
C LYS A 163 4.56 8.39 -21.77
N GLY A 164 3.95 9.43 -21.21
CA GLY A 164 2.79 10.07 -21.83
C GLY A 164 2.48 11.43 -21.24
N GLU A 165 1.31 11.93 -21.61
CA GLU A 165 0.74 13.15 -21.08
C GLU A 165 -0.50 12.79 -20.28
N ALA A 166 -0.47 13.11 -18.99
CA ALA A 166 -1.65 12.93 -18.15
C ALA A 166 -2.61 14.11 -18.36
N ASP A 167 -3.90 13.81 -18.45
CA ASP A 167 -4.97 14.79 -18.54
C ASP A 167 -5.44 15.25 -17.15
N ALA A 168 -6.49 16.07 -17.14
CA ALA A 168 -7.08 16.55 -15.90
C ALA A 168 -7.45 15.36 -14.98
N ASN A 169 -8.09 14.31 -15.51
CA ASN A 169 -8.49 13.09 -14.76
C ASN A 169 -7.30 12.33 -14.16
N GLY A 170 -6.09 12.57 -14.70
CA GLY A 170 -4.93 11.72 -14.43
C GLY A 170 -4.89 10.51 -15.35
N ASP A 171 -5.76 10.46 -16.36
CA ASP A 171 -5.71 9.49 -17.45
C ASP A 171 -4.51 9.83 -18.31
N ILE A 172 -3.68 8.84 -18.61
CA ILE A 172 -2.45 9.06 -19.38
C ILE A 172 -2.72 8.75 -20.86
N LEU A 173 -2.57 9.73 -21.74
CA LEU A 173 -2.37 9.45 -23.17
C LEU A 173 -0.92 9.07 -23.39
N ALA A 174 -0.67 7.80 -23.72
CA ALA A 174 0.67 7.28 -23.87
C ALA A 174 1.30 7.77 -25.18
N ASN A 175 2.56 8.21 -25.11
CA ASN A 175 3.38 8.44 -26.30
C ASN A 175 4.25 7.21 -26.59
N ASN A 176 4.78 6.59 -25.53
CA ASN A 176 5.66 5.44 -25.63
C ASN A 176 5.41 4.47 -24.48
N ILE A 177 5.28 3.17 -24.79
CA ILE A 177 5.15 2.09 -23.83
C ILE A 177 6.29 1.10 -24.06
N GLU A 178 7.16 0.95 -23.07
CA GLU A 178 8.13 -0.14 -23.05
C GLU A 178 7.50 -1.35 -22.35
N VAL A 179 7.46 -2.48 -23.04
CA VAL A 179 6.91 -3.76 -22.57
C VAL A 179 8.05 -4.65 -22.07
N CYS A 180 7.84 -5.26 -20.92
CA CYS A 180 8.68 -6.30 -20.36
C CYS A 180 7.75 -7.41 -19.87
N GLN A 181 7.84 -8.60 -20.45
CA GLN A 181 6.99 -9.69 -20.00
C GLN A 181 7.26 -9.95 -18.52
N ASN A 182 6.19 -10.23 -17.79
CA ASN A 182 6.31 -10.67 -16.42
C ASN A 182 6.76 -12.13 -16.40
N LEU A 183 8.05 -12.33 -16.65
CA LEU A 183 8.72 -13.59 -16.42
C LEU A 183 9.37 -13.49 -15.05
N PHE A 184 8.87 -14.29 -14.11
CA PHE A 184 9.56 -14.46 -12.84
C PHE A 184 11.01 -14.84 -13.12
N THR A 185 11.94 -14.04 -12.62
CA THR A 185 13.36 -14.30 -12.77
C THR A 185 13.72 -15.56 -11.97
N LYS A 186 14.86 -16.20 -12.27
CA LYS A 186 15.36 -17.33 -11.46
C LYS A 186 15.41 -17.02 -9.96
N ARG A 187 15.64 -15.75 -9.58
CA ARG A 187 15.65 -15.30 -8.18
C ARG A 187 14.27 -15.28 -7.54
N ASP A 188 13.24 -14.93 -8.32
CA ASP A 188 11.85 -14.99 -7.87
C ASP A 188 11.47 -16.44 -7.55
N GLU A 189 11.89 -17.38 -8.40
CA GLU A 189 11.72 -18.81 -8.19
C GLU A 189 12.49 -19.31 -6.95
N GLU A 190 13.75 -18.90 -6.78
CA GLU A 190 14.56 -19.24 -5.60
C GLU A 190 13.91 -18.77 -4.29
N LEU A 191 13.45 -17.51 -4.22
CA LEU A 191 12.81 -16.99 -3.01
C LEU A 191 11.51 -17.73 -2.68
N ARG A 192 10.66 -17.97 -3.69
CA ARG A 192 9.43 -18.73 -3.49
C ARG A 192 9.71 -20.15 -3.05
N ASN A 193 10.74 -20.79 -3.60
CA ASN A 193 11.17 -22.13 -3.21
C ASN A 193 11.70 -22.16 -1.77
N ILE A 194 12.44 -21.15 -1.32
CA ILE A 194 12.87 -21.02 0.09
C ILE A 194 11.65 -20.95 1.02
N VAL A 195 10.65 -20.12 0.69
CA VAL A 195 9.41 -20.02 1.46
C VAL A 195 8.62 -21.33 1.43
N ALA A 196 8.52 -21.98 0.27
CA ALA A 196 7.78 -23.23 0.11
C ALA A 196 8.45 -24.41 0.84
N ASN A 197 9.78 -24.50 0.80
CA ASN A 197 10.54 -25.57 1.46
C ASN A 197 10.58 -25.44 2.98
N SER A 198 10.36 -24.24 3.49
CA SER A 198 10.29 -23.95 4.93
C SER A 198 8.87 -23.90 5.47
N TYR A 199 7.87 -24.09 4.60
CA TYR A 199 6.46 -24.20 4.97
C TYR A 199 6.21 -25.59 5.58
N ASP A 200 5.85 -25.60 6.85
CA ASP A 200 5.38 -26.80 7.55
C ASP A 200 4.04 -26.52 8.22
N ALA A 201 3.05 -27.32 7.88
CA ALA A 201 1.72 -27.26 8.47
C ALA A 201 1.33 -28.61 9.11
N LYS A 202 2.28 -29.32 9.73
CA LYS A 202 1.97 -30.52 10.54
C LYS A 202 0.89 -30.22 11.60
N GLY A 203 -0.15 -31.08 11.68
CA GLY A 203 -1.26 -30.97 12.63
C GLY A 203 -2.61 -30.55 12.02
N MET A 204 -2.69 -30.45 10.69
CA MET A 204 -3.89 -30.07 9.96
C MET A 204 -5.00 -31.13 10.01
N LEU A 205 -6.22 -30.69 10.31
CA LEU A 205 -7.44 -31.48 10.11
C LEU A 205 -8.06 -31.10 8.76
N SER A 206 -8.25 -32.08 7.87
CA SER A 206 -9.04 -31.88 6.66
C SER A 206 -10.51 -31.73 7.05
N VAL A 207 -11.08 -30.54 6.81
CA VAL A 207 -12.51 -30.29 6.99
C VAL A 207 -13.17 -30.23 5.61
N THR A 208 -14.31 -30.89 5.45
CA THR A 208 -15.09 -30.80 4.21
C THR A 208 -15.62 -29.38 4.04
N ASN A 209 -15.43 -28.79 2.85
CA ASN A 209 -15.93 -27.45 2.55
C ASN A 209 -17.45 -27.38 2.77
N PRO A 210 -17.96 -26.42 3.55
CA PRO A 210 -19.38 -26.11 3.59
C PRO A 210 -19.91 -25.82 2.16
N PRO A 211 -21.15 -26.21 1.83
CA PRO A 211 -21.75 -25.88 0.54
C PRO A 211 -21.68 -24.36 0.26
N GLY A 212 -21.15 -23.98 -0.91
CA GLY A 212 -21.01 -22.58 -1.32
C GLY A 212 -19.73 -21.87 -0.84
N LEU A 213 -18.81 -22.57 -0.16
CA LEU A 213 -17.56 -22.00 0.36
C LEU A 213 -16.34 -22.67 -0.28
N THR A 214 -15.52 -21.92 -1.02
CA THR A 214 -14.26 -22.42 -1.60
C THR A 214 -13.09 -22.12 -0.67
N LEU A 215 -12.65 -23.11 0.11
CA LEU A 215 -11.44 -23.03 0.92
C LEU A 215 -10.22 -23.55 0.14
N PRO A 216 -8.99 -23.10 0.46
CA PRO A 216 -7.77 -23.74 -0.03
C PRO A 216 -7.71 -25.20 0.44
N PRO A 217 -6.89 -26.04 -0.22
CA PRO A 217 -6.73 -27.45 0.15
C PRO A 217 -6.48 -27.58 1.66
N ASN A 218 -7.22 -28.48 2.31
CA ASN A 218 -7.11 -28.84 3.73
C ASN A 218 -7.70 -27.87 4.77
N SER A 219 -8.58 -26.93 4.40
CA SER A 219 -9.45 -26.20 5.34
C SER A 219 -8.74 -25.65 6.59
N LEU A 220 -7.63 -24.95 6.34
CA LEU A 220 -6.69 -24.44 7.34
C LEU A 220 -7.31 -23.37 8.24
N SER A 221 -8.09 -23.79 9.24
CA SER A 221 -8.62 -22.91 10.30
C SER A 221 -8.11 -23.28 11.69
N GLN A 222 -7.31 -24.32 11.86
CA GLN A 222 -6.82 -24.76 13.17
C GLN A 222 -5.41 -25.33 13.03
N GLY A 223 -4.59 -25.15 14.08
CA GLY A 223 -3.21 -25.61 14.13
C GLY A 223 -2.23 -24.45 13.97
N ASP A 224 -1.03 -24.77 13.51
CA ASP A 224 0.04 -23.80 13.35
C ASP A 224 0.63 -23.91 11.94
N ILE A 225 0.92 -22.77 11.32
CA ILE A 225 1.72 -22.69 10.10
C ILE A 225 3.13 -22.24 10.50
N SER A 226 4.12 -23.06 10.23
CA SER A 226 5.53 -22.68 10.37
C SER A 226 6.08 -22.23 9.02
N ILE A 227 6.76 -21.08 9.01
CA ILE A 227 7.52 -20.58 7.86
C ILE A 227 8.90 -20.25 8.38
N GLY A 228 9.81 -21.18 8.15
CA GLY A 228 11.17 -21.08 8.65
C GLY A 228 11.21 -21.04 10.17
N ALA A 229 11.83 -20.03 10.78
CA ALA A 229 11.88 -19.90 12.24
C ALA A 229 10.57 -19.41 12.89
N PHE A 230 9.63 -18.89 12.10
CA PHE A 230 8.37 -18.35 12.64
C PHE A 230 7.27 -19.39 12.65
N LYS A 231 6.46 -19.33 13.71
CA LYS A 231 5.29 -20.16 13.92
C LYS A 231 4.05 -19.28 14.10
N TYR A 232 3.07 -19.45 13.22
CA TYR A 232 1.83 -18.68 13.19
C TYR A 232 0.66 -19.57 13.57
N LYS A 233 0.07 -19.31 14.75
CA LYS A 233 -1.11 -20.04 15.22
C LYS A 233 -2.35 -19.60 14.44
N LEU A 234 -3.06 -20.53 13.82
CA LEU A 234 -4.31 -20.26 13.11
C LEU A 234 -5.43 -19.93 14.11
N TYR A 235 -6.28 -18.98 13.73
CA TYR A 235 -7.47 -18.64 14.51
C TYR A 235 -8.55 -19.70 14.31
N ASN A 236 -8.97 -20.37 15.39
CA ASN A 236 -9.84 -21.54 15.37
C ASN A 236 -11.30 -21.23 15.01
N ASP A 237 -11.55 -20.81 13.77
CA ASP A 237 -12.86 -20.48 13.25
C ASP A 237 -12.95 -20.69 11.73
N ILE A 238 -13.46 -21.85 11.34
CA ILE A 238 -13.60 -22.23 9.93
C ILE A 238 -14.51 -21.29 9.14
N GLN A 239 -15.53 -20.70 9.77
CA GLN A 239 -16.46 -19.81 9.08
C GLN A 239 -15.78 -18.46 8.80
N LEU A 240 -15.04 -17.92 9.78
CA LEU A 240 -14.29 -16.67 9.59
C LEU A 240 -13.17 -16.85 8.56
N GLN A 241 -12.44 -17.97 8.65
CA GLN A 241 -11.42 -18.36 7.68
C GLN A 241 -11.98 -18.43 6.26
N GLY A 242 -13.17 -19.03 6.12
CA GLY A 242 -13.95 -19.05 4.88
C GLY A 242 -14.31 -17.68 4.34
N TYR A 243 -14.80 -16.82 5.21
CA TYR A 243 -15.19 -15.45 4.85
C TYR A 243 -14.00 -14.63 4.36
N VAL A 244 -12.85 -14.70 5.05
CA VAL A 244 -11.62 -14.03 4.60
C VAL A 244 -11.15 -14.59 3.26
N ASN A 245 -11.26 -15.90 3.02
CA ASN A 245 -10.95 -16.49 1.71
C ASN A 245 -11.90 -16.03 0.61
N LEU A 246 -13.19 -15.92 0.89
CA LEU A 246 -14.18 -15.42 -0.07
C LEU A 246 -13.80 -14.01 -0.55
N ILE A 247 -13.50 -13.11 0.36
CA ILE A 247 -13.13 -11.71 0.05
C ILE A 247 -11.77 -11.67 -0.64
N GLY A 248 -10.77 -12.38 -0.10
CA GLY A 248 -9.43 -12.46 -0.67
C GLY A 248 -9.45 -12.93 -2.12
N ARG A 249 -10.23 -13.98 -2.43
CA ARG A 249 -10.41 -14.47 -3.81
C ARG A 249 -11.17 -13.49 -4.71
N LYS A 250 -12.09 -12.71 -4.13
CA LYS A 250 -12.87 -11.72 -4.88
C LYS A 250 -12.01 -10.56 -5.35
N VAL A 251 -11.10 -10.06 -4.51
CA VAL A 251 -10.16 -8.97 -4.84
C VAL A 251 -8.98 -9.39 -5.71
N LEU A 252 -8.77 -10.70 -5.95
CA LEU A 252 -7.76 -11.11 -6.93
C LEU A 252 -8.14 -10.56 -8.33
N PRO A 253 -7.19 -9.94 -9.05
CA PRO A 253 -7.45 -9.48 -10.41
C PRO A 253 -7.72 -10.66 -11.35
N ALA A 254 -8.46 -10.41 -12.43
CA ALA A 254 -8.93 -11.47 -13.33
C ALA A 254 -7.78 -12.29 -13.95
N TYR A 255 -6.68 -11.62 -14.34
CA TYR A 255 -5.53 -12.26 -14.95
C TYR A 255 -4.84 -13.28 -14.03
N VAL A 256 -4.81 -13.04 -12.71
CA VAL A 256 -4.24 -13.99 -11.73
C VAL A 256 -5.06 -15.29 -11.63
N LYS A 257 -6.33 -15.26 -12.03
CA LYS A 257 -7.24 -16.41 -11.95
C LYS A 257 -7.15 -17.34 -13.16
N THR A 258 -6.44 -16.94 -14.22
CA THR A 258 -6.35 -17.75 -15.44
C THR A 258 -5.42 -18.96 -15.25
N PRO A 259 -5.71 -20.10 -15.90
CA PRO A 259 -4.82 -21.26 -15.86
C PRO A 259 -3.41 -20.93 -16.35
N GLU A 260 -3.30 -20.10 -17.39
CA GLU A 260 -2.03 -19.69 -18.00
C GLU A 260 -1.17 -18.93 -17.00
N TYR A 261 -1.75 -17.98 -16.26
CA TYR A 261 -1.03 -17.27 -15.22
C TYR A 261 -0.59 -18.24 -14.12
N GLN A 262 -1.49 -19.09 -13.63
CA GLN A 262 -1.17 -20.04 -12.56
C GLN A 262 -0.07 -21.04 -12.95
N GLU A 263 -0.06 -21.52 -14.19
CA GLU A 263 0.97 -22.43 -14.70
C GLU A 263 2.32 -21.72 -14.88
N LYS A 264 2.31 -20.52 -15.49
CA LYS A 264 3.51 -19.70 -15.75
C LYS A 264 4.16 -19.24 -14.44
N HIS A 265 3.35 -18.78 -13.50
CA HIS A 265 3.80 -18.12 -12.27
C HIS A 265 3.94 -19.08 -11.09
N LYS A 266 3.18 -20.18 -11.07
CA LYS A 266 3.12 -21.15 -9.94
C LYS A 266 2.85 -20.46 -8.60
N VAL A 267 2.11 -19.36 -8.62
CA VAL A 267 1.67 -18.61 -7.45
C VAL A 267 0.21 -18.94 -7.19
N GLU A 268 -0.04 -19.61 -6.07
CA GLU A 268 -1.39 -19.89 -5.59
C GLU A 268 -1.67 -18.99 -4.38
N PHE A 269 -2.70 -18.15 -4.51
CA PHE A 269 -3.12 -17.24 -3.46
C PHE A 269 -3.87 -18.01 -2.36
N ARG A 270 -3.39 -17.89 -1.12
CA ARG A 270 -3.96 -18.54 0.06
C ARG A 270 -4.04 -17.53 1.19
N PHE A 271 -5.23 -17.36 1.76
CA PHE A 271 -5.48 -16.39 2.83
C PHE A 271 -5.63 -17.11 4.16
N TYR A 272 -4.98 -16.63 5.22
CA TYR A 272 -4.97 -17.25 6.54
C TYR A 272 -5.33 -16.25 7.63
N VAL A 273 -6.20 -16.66 8.55
CA VAL A 273 -6.47 -15.90 9.77
C VAL A 273 -5.61 -16.45 10.90
N ILE A 274 -4.82 -15.58 11.52
CA ILE A 274 -3.93 -15.97 12.62
C ILE A 274 -4.36 -15.35 13.95
N ASP A 275 -4.24 -16.15 15.01
CA ASP A 275 -4.54 -15.80 16.39
C ASP A 275 -3.45 -14.88 16.96
N ASN A 276 -3.50 -13.63 16.50
CA ASN A 276 -2.61 -12.57 16.94
C ASN A 276 -3.41 -11.30 17.19
N ASN A 277 -3.20 -10.68 18.35
CA ASN A 277 -3.92 -9.48 18.78
C ASN A 277 -3.40 -8.19 18.16
N ILE A 278 -2.21 -8.24 17.55
CA ILE A 278 -1.55 -7.15 16.85
C ILE A 278 -2.31 -6.89 15.53
N PRO A 279 -2.96 -5.73 15.31
CA PRO A 279 -3.62 -5.38 14.05
C PRO A 279 -2.62 -5.30 12.91
N ASN A 280 -2.55 -6.34 12.08
CA ASN A 280 -1.64 -6.42 10.95
C ASN A 280 -2.18 -7.38 9.87
N ALA A 281 -1.74 -7.18 8.64
CA ALA A 281 -1.78 -8.15 7.56
C ALA A 281 -0.41 -8.17 6.87
N PHE A 282 -0.08 -9.27 6.19
CA PHE A 282 1.18 -9.37 5.45
C PHE A 282 1.13 -10.50 4.40
N ALA A 283 1.89 -10.33 3.34
CA ALA A 283 2.02 -11.30 2.25
C ALA A 283 3.43 -11.89 2.12
N PHE A 284 3.47 -13.14 1.63
CA PHE A 284 4.68 -13.78 1.13
C PHE A 284 4.66 -13.87 -0.40
N PRO A 285 5.84 -13.84 -1.06
CA PRO A 285 5.96 -13.90 -2.52
C PRO A 285 5.34 -15.12 -3.21
N ASN A 286 5.04 -16.20 -2.47
CA ASN A 286 4.44 -17.43 -3.00
C ASN A 286 2.89 -17.44 -2.92
N GLY A 287 2.27 -16.29 -2.66
CA GLY A 287 0.80 -16.13 -2.65
C GLY A 287 0.16 -16.28 -1.27
N MET A 288 0.91 -16.56 -0.20
CA MET A 288 0.33 -16.60 1.15
C MET A 288 0.07 -15.20 1.67
N VAL A 289 -1.15 -14.95 2.14
CA VAL A 289 -1.56 -13.70 2.80
C VAL A 289 -2.08 -14.03 4.19
N PHE A 290 -1.54 -13.37 5.20
CA PHE A 290 -1.89 -13.58 6.60
C PHE A 290 -2.61 -12.34 7.13
N VAL A 291 -3.69 -12.57 7.89
CA VAL A 291 -4.51 -11.53 8.51
C VAL A 291 -4.61 -11.82 10.00
N ASN A 292 -4.19 -10.88 10.83
CA ASN A 292 -4.26 -11.06 12.28
C ASN A 292 -5.69 -10.84 12.80
N SER A 293 -6.12 -11.65 13.76
CA SER A 293 -7.42 -11.47 14.44
C SER A 293 -7.60 -10.06 15.04
N GLY A 294 -6.51 -9.42 15.47
CA GLY A 294 -6.50 -8.03 15.94
C GLY A 294 -6.91 -7.01 14.88
N LEU A 295 -6.52 -7.23 13.63
CA LEU A 295 -6.93 -6.39 12.50
C LEU A 295 -8.41 -6.62 12.22
N LEU A 296 -8.83 -7.89 12.23
CA LEU A 296 -10.22 -8.28 12.04
C LEU A 296 -11.16 -7.73 13.12
N ARG A 297 -10.66 -7.42 14.33
CA ARG A 297 -11.43 -6.71 15.36
C ARG A 297 -11.50 -5.19 15.14
N LEU A 298 -10.53 -4.63 14.43
CA LEU A 298 -10.41 -3.20 14.18
C LEU A 298 -11.28 -2.74 13.00
N ILE A 299 -11.32 -3.52 11.92
CA ILE A 299 -12.09 -3.18 10.71
C ILE A 299 -13.59 -3.09 11.00
N GLU A 300 -14.25 -2.15 10.33
CA GLU A 300 -15.65 -1.82 10.58
C GLU A 300 -16.63 -2.46 9.63
N ASN A 301 -16.19 -2.80 8.41
CA ASN A 301 -17.01 -3.37 7.36
C ASN A 301 -16.17 -4.23 6.40
N GLU A 302 -16.83 -4.94 5.50
CA GLU A 302 -16.18 -5.85 4.54
C GLU A 302 -15.30 -5.09 3.53
N ALA A 303 -15.69 -3.87 3.15
CA ALA A 303 -14.91 -3.08 2.19
C ALA A 303 -13.53 -2.69 2.76
N GLN A 304 -13.43 -2.39 4.06
CA GLN A 304 -12.13 -2.19 4.72
C GLN A 304 -11.25 -3.45 4.66
N LEU A 305 -11.83 -4.64 4.87
CA LEU A 305 -11.11 -5.90 4.71
C LEU A 305 -10.65 -6.12 3.26
N ALA A 306 -11.53 -5.85 2.30
CA ALA A 306 -11.23 -5.98 0.88
C ALA A 306 -10.08 -5.07 0.44
N VAL A 307 -10.06 -3.81 0.92
CA VAL A 307 -8.96 -2.88 0.66
C VAL A 307 -7.63 -3.40 1.22
N VAL A 308 -7.61 -3.90 2.46
CA VAL A 308 -6.38 -4.45 3.05
C VAL A 308 -5.90 -5.69 2.29
N LEU A 309 -6.80 -6.60 1.94
CA LEU A 309 -6.45 -7.79 1.17
C LEU A 309 -5.99 -7.42 -0.26
N GLY A 310 -6.62 -6.42 -0.89
CA GLY A 310 -6.20 -5.90 -2.19
C GLY A 310 -4.78 -5.31 -2.14
N HIS A 311 -4.45 -4.59 -1.07
CA HIS A 311 -3.11 -4.07 -0.82
C HIS A 311 -2.04 -5.18 -0.70
N GLU A 312 -2.33 -6.23 0.07
CA GLU A 312 -1.41 -7.39 0.19
C GLU A 312 -1.27 -8.16 -1.14
N VAL A 313 -2.35 -8.30 -1.91
CA VAL A 313 -2.33 -8.89 -3.25
C VAL A 313 -1.50 -8.02 -4.21
N ALA A 314 -1.56 -6.69 -4.09
CA ALA A 314 -0.74 -5.79 -4.87
C ALA A 314 0.77 -6.01 -4.60
N HIS A 315 1.19 -6.19 -3.35
CA HIS A 315 2.58 -6.53 -3.02
C HIS A 315 3.08 -7.82 -3.70
N ILE A 316 2.21 -8.82 -3.86
CA ILE A 316 2.55 -10.08 -4.52
C ILE A 316 2.61 -9.90 -6.04
N THR A 317 1.56 -9.32 -6.63
CA THR A 317 1.43 -9.14 -8.09
C THR A 317 2.50 -8.20 -8.67
N HIS A 318 3.01 -7.27 -7.86
CA HIS A 318 4.06 -6.32 -8.23
C HIS A 318 5.46 -6.73 -7.74
N GLU A 319 5.62 -7.96 -7.26
CA GLU A 319 6.91 -8.52 -6.83
C GLU A 319 7.68 -7.69 -5.79
N HIS A 320 6.99 -6.85 -4.99
CA HIS A 320 7.64 -5.93 -4.05
C HIS A 320 8.55 -6.67 -3.05
N GLY A 321 8.15 -7.87 -2.63
CA GLY A 321 8.96 -8.72 -1.75
C GLY A 321 10.28 -9.19 -2.38
N VAL A 322 10.29 -9.46 -3.69
CA VAL A 322 11.48 -9.91 -4.40
C VAL A 322 12.35 -8.71 -4.81
N GLU A 323 11.74 -7.63 -5.27
CA GLU A 323 12.44 -6.41 -5.66
C GLU A 323 13.18 -5.76 -4.48
N ARG A 324 12.63 -5.88 -3.27
CA ARG A 324 13.30 -5.52 -2.02
C ARG A 324 14.59 -6.32 -1.80
N LEU A 325 14.61 -7.61 -2.13
CA LEU A 325 15.81 -8.43 -2.03
C LEU A 325 16.82 -8.11 -3.14
N LYS A 326 16.34 -7.91 -4.37
CA LYS A 326 17.18 -7.50 -5.52
C LYS A 326 17.88 -6.17 -5.23
N ASN A 327 17.15 -5.15 -4.79
CA ASN A 327 17.71 -3.83 -4.50
C ASN A 327 18.72 -3.83 -3.35
N ASN A 328 18.54 -4.68 -2.34
CA ASN A 328 19.49 -4.78 -1.23
C ASN A 328 20.86 -5.37 -1.65
N GLU A 329 20.94 -6.07 -2.78
CA GLU A 329 22.17 -6.65 -3.33
C GLU A 329 22.98 -5.66 -4.20
N TYR A 330 22.29 -4.72 -4.87
CA TYR A 330 22.91 -3.68 -5.72
C TYR A 330 23.26 -2.39 -4.96
N MET A 331 23.08 -2.35 -3.64
CA MET A 331 23.58 -1.25 -2.80
C MET A 331 25.08 -1.41 -2.54
N ASP A 332 25.87 -0.35 -2.71
CA ASP A 332 27.33 -0.35 -2.45
C ASP A 332 27.71 -0.65 -0.98
N SER A 333 26.73 -0.65 -0.06
CA SER A 333 26.94 -0.92 1.35
C SER A 333 26.92 -2.42 1.67
N GLU A 334 28.10 -3.00 1.92
CA GLU A 334 28.24 -4.39 2.38
C GLU A 334 27.48 -4.68 3.69
N LEU A 335 27.20 -3.67 4.52
CA LEU A 335 26.42 -3.80 5.75
C LEU A 335 24.94 -4.10 5.51
N VAL A 336 24.35 -3.57 4.44
CA VAL A 336 22.94 -3.81 4.08
C VAL A 336 22.78 -5.19 3.44
N LYS A 337 23.78 -5.60 2.64
CA LYS A 337 23.86 -6.95 2.07
C LYS A 337 24.03 -8.00 3.16
N SER A 338 24.89 -7.78 4.16
CA SER A 338 25.09 -8.74 5.25
C SER A 338 23.85 -8.86 6.13
N ALA A 339 23.16 -7.75 6.43
CA ALA A 339 21.92 -7.76 7.20
C ALA A 339 20.75 -8.47 6.49
N SER A 340 20.59 -8.25 5.18
CA SER A 340 19.56 -8.93 4.39
C SER A 340 19.82 -10.43 4.24
N ARG A 341 21.09 -10.82 4.04
CA ARG A 341 21.52 -12.23 4.00
C ARG A 341 21.33 -12.92 5.35
N MET A 342 21.64 -12.24 6.45
CA MET A 342 21.45 -12.72 7.82
C MET A 342 19.96 -12.86 8.16
N PHE A 343 19.12 -11.91 7.76
CA PHE A 343 17.67 -11.98 7.91
C PHE A 343 17.12 -13.21 7.19
N LEU A 344 17.43 -13.40 5.89
CA LEU A 344 16.97 -14.57 5.13
C LEU A 344 17.50 -15.90 5.68
N LYS A 345 18.77 -15.99 6.08
CA LYS A 345 19.36 -17.20 6.66
C LYS A 345 18.72 -17.58 8.00
N ASN A 346 18.40 -16.60 8.83
CA ASN A 346 17.79 -16.84 10.15
C ASN A 346 16.28 -17.03 10.05
N LEU A 347 15.64 -16.45 9.04
CA LEU A 347 14.25 -16.75 8.71
C LEU A 347 14.12 -18.16 8.18
N PHE A 348 15.04 -18.61 7.32
CA PHE A 348 14.99 -19.91 6.67
C PHE A 348 16.26 -20.72 6.99
N PRO A 349 16.41 -21.22 8.22
CA PRO A 349 17.57 -22.01 8.60
C PRO A 349 17.60 -23.33 7.81
N ASP A 350 18.69 -23.58 7.10
CA ASP A 350 18.92 -24.82 6.37
C ASP A 350 19.04 -26.01 7.34
N GLU A 351 18.07 -26.92 7.33
CA GLU A 351 18.26 -28.27 7.87
C GLU A 351 18.66 -29.29 6.79
N LYS A 352 18.47 -29.00 5.48
CA LYS A 352 18.61 -30.01 4.39
C LYS A 352 19.14 -29.51 3.03
N SER A 353 19.99 -28.49 2.97
CA SER A 353 20.63 -28.12 1.69
C SER A 353 21.92 -28.91 1.45
N THR A 354 21.81 -30.05 0.74
CA THR A 354 22.95 -30.77 0.13
C THR A 354 23.27 -30.27 -1.29
N GLY A 355 22.83 -29.07 -1.66
CA GLY A 355 22.99 -28.49 -2.99
C GLY A 355 24.00 -27.35 -3.00
N ASN A 356 24.97 -27.44 -3.90
CA ASN A 356 26.11 -26.53 -4.06
C ASN A 356 25.66 -25.10 -4.47
N SER A 357 25.18 -24.28 -3.53
CA SER A 357 24.89 -22.85 -3.73
C SER A 357 26.00 -21.99 -3.12
N SER A 358 26.82 -21.40 -3.98
CA SER A 358 27.92 -20.49 -3.65
C SER A 358 27.48 -19.18 -2.97
N VAL A 359 26.18 -18.91 -2.86
CA VAL A 359 25.64 -17.76 -2.10
C VAL A 359 25.78 -17.96 -0.58
N VAL A 360 25.85 -19.22 -0.13
CA VAL A 360 25.78 -19.58 1.31
C VAL A 360 27.16 -19.65 2.00
N LYS A 361 28.26 -19.76 1.23
CA LYS A 361 29.61 -20.01 1.80
C LYS A 361 30.38 -18.77 2.27
N GLY A 362 29.95 -17.55 1.97
CA GLY A 362 30.61 -16.31 2.41
C GLY A 362 30.14 -15.77 3.76
N ILE A 363 29.37 -16.54 4.53
CA ILE A 363 28.47 -16.04 5.58
C ILE A 363 29.10 -16.02 6.99
N GLY A 364 30.40 -16.26 7.13
CA GLY A 364 31.02 -16.54 8.43
C GLY A 364 31.27 -15.35 9.38
N GLU A 365 31.48 -14.12 8.90
CA GLU A 365 32.26 -13.15 9.71
C GLU A 365 31.76 -11.69 9.75
N ALA A 366 30.54 -11.37 9.32
CA ALA A 366 30.06 -9.97 9.31
C ALA A 366 28.79 -9.77 10.14
N VAL A 367 28.89 -9.96 11.46
CA VAL A 367 27.81 -9.70 12.44
C VAL A 367 28.28 -8.59 13.37
N ILE A 368 27.37 -7.68 13.75
CA ILE A 368 27.57 -6.46 14.58
C ILE A 368 27.86 -5.18 13.77
N ALA A 369 26.81 -4.59 13.18
CA ALA A 369 26.59 -3.13 13.09
C ALA A 369 25.44 -2.82 12.10
N THR A 370 24.18 -3.02 12.50
CA THR A 370 23.03 -2.51 11.73
C THR A 370 22.39 -1.34 12.46
N LYS A 371 22.28 -0.19 11.80
CA LYS A 371 21.52 0.95 12.34
C LYS A 371 20.04 0.76 12.04
N PRO A 372 19.12 1.28 12.87
CA PRO A 372 17.67 1.17 12.69
C PRO A 372 17.14 1.63 11.32
N SER A 373 17.82 2.60 10.69
CA SER A 373 17.52 3.12 9.34
C SER A 373 17.78 2.12 8.21
N ASP A 374 18.55 1.07 8.47
CA ASP A 374 18.89 0.06 7.46
C ASP A 374 17.78 -1.01 7.36
N LEU A 375 16.94 -1.12 8.39
CA LEU A 375 15.71 -1.93 8.38
C LEU A 375 14.53 -1.19 7.74
N SER A 376 14.52 0.13 7.60
CA SER A 376 13.42 0.84 6.93
C SER A 376 13.42 0.68 5.41
N ASN A 377 14.56 0.30 4.80
CA ASN A 377 14.64 -0.07 3.37
C ASN A 377 13.90 -1.36 3.03
N LEU A 378 13.40 -2.05 4.06
CA LEU A 378 12.51 -3.16 3.90
C LEU A 378 11.17 -2.72 3.28
N PHE A 379 10.62 -1.57 3.65
CA PHE A 379 9.32 -1.11 3.15
C PHE A 379 9.51 0.20 2.43
N ASN A 380 9.85 0.09 1.14
CA ASN A 380 10.09 1.24 0.27
C ASN A 380 8.79 2.06 0.15
N PRO A 381 8.76 3.35 0.53
CA PRO A 381 7.56 4.17 0.44
C PRO A 381 6.92 4.18 -0.96
N LYS A 382 7.73 3.98 -2.02
CA LYS A 382 7.23 3.87 -3.39
C LYS A 382 6.40 2.60 -3.60
N PHE A 383 6.80 1.47 -3.02
CA PHE A 383 6.06 0.20 -3.10
C PHE A 383 4.77 0.26 -2.29
N GLU A 384 4.77 0.94 -1.14
CA GLU A 384 3.56 1.15 -0.35
C GLU A 384 2.54 2.02 -1.09
N ALA A 385 2.99 3.14 -1.68
CA ALA A 385 2.13 3.99 -2.49
C ALA A 385 1.61 3.27 -3.75
N GLN A 386 2.43 2.40 -4.35
CA GLN A 386 2.02 1.54 -5.45
C GLN A 386 0.97 0.51 -5.01
N ALA A 387 1.21 -0.20 -3.90
CA ALA A 387 0.29 -1.18 -3.36
C ALA A 387 -1.02 -0.55 -2.84
N ASP A 388 -0.99 0.68 -2.33
CA ASP A 388 -2.20 1.47 -2.04
C ASP A 388 -3.03 1.68 -3.30
N ARG A 389 -2.41 2.21 -4.36
CA ARG A 389 -3.08 2.55 -5.60
C ARG A 389 -3.68 1.32 -6.30
N VAL A 390 -2.86 0.29 -6.47
CA VAL A 390 -3.25 -0.98 -7.11
C VAL A 390 -4.25 -1.73 -6.25
N GLY A 391 -4.03 -1.80 -4.93
CA GLY A 391 -4.94 -2.46 -4.01
C GLY A 391 -6.33 -1.79 -3.99
N LEU A 392 -6.37 -0.47 -4.12
CA LEU A 392 -7.61 0.29 -4.30
C LEU A 392 -8.30 -0.11 -5.61
N TYR A 393 -7.57 -0.21 -6.71
CA TYR A 393 -8.11 -0.67 -7.99
C TYR A 393 -8.66 -2.10 -7.92
N TYR A 394 -7.96 -3.03 -7.26
CA TYR A 394 -8.43 -4.40 -7.06
C TYR A 394 -9.71 -4.47 -6.24
N ALA A 395 -9.82 -3.68 -5.17
CA ALA A 395 -11.05 -3.58 -4.39
C ALA A 395 -12.20 -2.96 -5.20
N PHE A 396 -11.91 -1.91 -5.99
CA PHE A 396 -12.88 -1.28 -6.88
C PHE A 396 -13.41 -2.24 -7.95
N ALA A 397 -12.52 -2.93 -8.66
CA ALA A 397 -12.87 -3.92 -9.68
C ALA A 397 -13.66 -5.11 -9.10
N ALA A 398 -13.44 -5.43 -7.82
CA ALA A 398 -14.22 -6.40 -7.07
C ALA A 398 -15.59 -5.88 -6.59
N GLY A 399 -15.91 -4.61 -6.86
CA GLY A 399 -17.19 -3.97 -6.54
C GLY A 399 -17.28 -3.44 -5.10
N TYR A 400 -16.17 -3.24 -4.40
CA TYR A 400 -16.16 -2.70 -3.03
C TYR A 400 -16.13 -1.17 -3.00
N ASP A 401 -16.73 -0.60 -1.96
CA ASP A 401 -16.68 0.83 -1.67
C ASP A 401 -15.27 1.27 -1.23
N ILE A 402 -14.46 1.70 -2.20
CA ILE A 402 -13.06 2.08 -1.98
C ILE A 402 -12.86 3.35 -1.13
N ARG A 403 -13.91 4.11 -0.82
CA ARG A 403 -13.83 5.22 0.15
C ARG A 403 -13.48 4.73 1.55
N GLU A 404 -13.80 3.48 1.84
CA GLU A 404 -13.46 2.82 3.10
C GLU A 404 -11.95 2.63 3.30
N SER A 405 -11.14 2.75 2.24
CA SER A 405 -9.68 2.75 2.37
C SER A 405 -9.17 3.91 3.22
N ALA A 406 -9.65 5.13 2.97
CA ALA A 406 -9.29 6.30 3.78
C ALA A 406 -9.79 6.16 5.23
N ASN A 407 -11.00 5.61 5.42
CA ASN A 407 -11.57 5.34 6.75
C ASN A 407 -10.73 4.31 7.53
N PHE A 408 -10.31 3.23 6.88
CA PHE A 408 -9.43 2.24 7.47
C PHE A 408 -8.11 2.88 7.97
N TRP A 409 -7.47 3.72 7.16
CA TRP A 409 -6.24 4.40 7.59
C TRP A 409 -6.47 5.39 8.73
N ARG A 410 -7.65 6.01 8.84
CA ARG A 410 -8.02 6.82 10.03
C ARG A 410 -8.14 5.94 11.28
N LEU A 411 -8.73 4.75 11.17
CA LEU A 411 -8.79 3.78 12.28
C LEU A 411 -7.39 3.32 12.71
N MET A 412 -6.51 3.01 11.76
CA MET A 412 -5.11 2.66 12.05
C MET A 412 -4.37 3.82 12.73
N LYS A 413 -4.56 5.06 12.25
CA LYS A 413 -4.00 6.26 12.89
C LYS A 413 -4.47 6.42 14.33
N ALA A 414 -5.76 6.30 14.58
CA ALA A 414 -6.33 6.43 15.93
C ALA A 414 -5.79 5.34 16.87
N THR A 415 -5.73 4.10 16.38
CA THR A 415 -5.25 2.93 17.14
C THR A 415 -3.76 3.07 17.48
N THR A 416 -2.92 3.41 16.51
CA THR A 416 -1.47 3.58 16.70
C THR A 416 -1.08 4.82 17.50
N SER A 417 -1.96 5.83 17.60
CA SER A 417 -1.74 7.00 18.47
C SER A 417 -2.00 6.71 19.96
N ASN A 418 -2.61 5.56 20.29
CA ASN A 418 -2.86 5.17 21.67
C ASN A 418 -1.60 4.55 22.30
N SER A 419 -1.09 5.16 23.37
CA SER A 419 0.12 4.71 24.06
C SER A 419 -0.03 3.33 24.69
N GLY A 420 -1.19 3.03 25.30
CA GLY A 420 -1.47 1.73 25.91
C GLY A 420 -1.55 0.60 24.89
N PHE A 421 -2.12 0.88 23.71
CA PHE A 421 -2.08 -0.05 22.58
C PHE A 421 -0.63 -0.28 22.12
N THR A 422 0.12 0.79 21.88
CA THR A 422 1.52 0.71 21.45
C THR A 422 2.38 -0.11 22.42
N GLU A 423 2.14 0.03 23.72
CA GLU A 423 2.83 -0.72 24.76
C GLU A 423 2.42 -2.20 24.82
N ALA A 424 1.13 -2.52 24.60
CA ALA A 424 0.67 -3.90 24.46
C ALA A 424 1.33 -4.60 23.27
N ILE A 425 1.42 -3.93 22.10
CA ILE A 425 2.10 -4.47 20.92
C ILE A 425 3.60 -4.68 21.20
N LYS A 426 4.28 -3.74 21.87
CA LYS A 426 5.68 -3.90 22.30
C LYS A 426 5.86 -5.18 23.11
N ASN A 427 4.98 -5.41 24.07
CA ASN A 427 5.06 -6.55 24.97
C ASN A 427 4.76 -7.87 24.26
N ASP A 428 3.78 -7.91 23.36
CA ASP A 428 3.45 -9.12 22.61
C ASP A 428 4.51 -9.46 21.56
N PHE A 429 5.09 -8.45 20.89
CA PHE A 429 6.23 -8.68 20.00
C PHE A 429 7.47 -9.16 20.76
N LYS A 430 7.74 -8.59 21.94
CA LYS A 430 8.81 -9.07 22.81
C LYS A 430 8.61 -10.53 23.19
N LYS A 431 7.40 -10.94 23.58
CA LYS A 431 7.07 -12.36 23.85
C LYS A 431 7.28 -13.23 22.62
N MET A 432 6.86 -12.77 21.44
CA MET A 432 7.08 -13.47 20.18
C MET A 432 8.57 -13.70 19.95
N LEU A 433 9.39 -12.64 20.03
CA LEU A 433 10.84 -12.70 19.88
C LEU A 433 11.53 -13.65 20.88
N LEU A 434 11.07 -13.67 22.13
CA LEU A 434 11.58 -14.58 23.17
C LEU A 434 11.27 -16.05 22.88
N ASN A 435 10.19 -16.32 22.12
CA ASN A 435 9.77 -17.67 21.76
C ASN A 435 10.37 -18.16 20.43
N VAL A 436 11.04 -17.29 19.67
CA VAL A 436 11.81 -17.72 18.50
C VAL A 436 13.22 -18.09 18.95
N ASN A 437 13.71 -19.28 18.57
CA ASN A 437 15.11 -19.68 18.76
C ASN A 437 16.01 -18.89 17.80
N LEU A 438 16.03 -17.56 17.93
CA LEU A 438 16.93 -16.68 17.21
C LEU A 438 18.26 -16.65 17.97
N GLU A 439 19.29 -17.21 17.37
CA GLU A 439 20.67 -17.04 17.84
C GLU A 439 21.30 -15.85 17.10
N VAL A 440 21.77 -14.89 17.88
CA VAL A 440 22.56 -13.75 17.41
C VAL A 440 23.89 -13.82 18.13
N ASP A 441 24.98 -14.04 17.38
CA ASP A 441 26.34 -14.15 17.92
C ASP A 441 26.52 -15.28 18.95
N GLY A 442 25.98 -16.47 18.64
CA GLY A 442 26.05 -17.65 19.50
C GLY A 442 25.26 -17.55 20.81
N SER A 443 24.51 -16.46 21.02
CA SER A 443 23.62 -16.25 22.16
C SER A 443 22.17 -16.19 21.70
N ARG A 444 21.26 -16.80 22.44
CA ARG A 444 19.83 -16.71 22.13
C ARG A 444 19.34 -15.30 22.40
N LEU A 445 18.42 -14.80 21.59
CA LEU A 445 17.77 -13.50 21.78
C LEU A 445 17.07 -13.40 23.15
N SER A 446 16.66 -14.54 23.72
CA SER A 446 16.13 -14.67 25.09
C SER A 446 17.13 -14.29 26.18
N ASP A 447 18.41 -14.39 25.88
CA ASP A 447 19.52 -14.27 26.84
C ASP A 447 20.19 -12.89 26.72
N MET A 448 19.73 -12.05 25.79
CA MET A 448 20.22 -10.69 25.56
C MET A 448 19.65 -9.68 26.58
N THR A 449 20.39 -8.61 26.86
CA THR A 449 20.00 -7.58 27.84
C THR A 449 18.71 -6.85 27.46
N SER A 450 18.01 -6.30 28.46
CA SER A 450 16.73 -5.58 28.30
C SER A 450 16.80 -4.42 27.30
N GLU A 451 17.94 -3.74 27.23
CA GLU A 451 18.17 -2.59 26.36
C GLU A 451 18.26 -2.98 24.87
N VAL A 452 18.91 -4.10 24.55
CA VAL A 452 19.00 -4.61 23.16
C VAL A 452 17.64 -5.13 22.69
N SER A 453 16.94 -5.89 23.55
CA SER A 453 15.57 -6.36 23.29
C SER A 453 14.61 -5.18 23.06
N GLN A 454 14.73 -4.11 23.85
CA GLN A 454 13.92 -2.90 23.70
C GLN A 454 14.23 -2.15 22.40
N LYS A 455 15.50 -2.11 21.97
CA LYS A 455 15.91 -1.49 20.72
C LYS A 455 15.41 -2.26 19.50
N ILE A 456 15.50 -3.60 19.50
CA ILE A 456 14.95 -4.46 18.44
C ILE A 456 13.42 -4.33 18.37
N THR A 457 12.74 -4.36 19.52
CA THR A 457 11.27 -4.18 19.61
C THR A 457 10.86 -2.80 19.07
N THR A 458 11.54 -1.74 19.49
CA THR A 458 11.24 -0.37 19.03
C THR A 458 11.51 -0.21 17.53
N ASN A 459 12.60 -0.78 17.02
CA ASN A 459 12.92 -0.73 15.60
C ASN A 459 11.93 -1.54 14.76
N PHE A 460 11.47 -2.70 15.24
CA PHE A 460 10.48 -3.52 14.55
C PHE A 460 9.11 -2.83 14.50
N LEU A 461 8.67 -2.18 15.58
CA LEU A 461 7.44 -1.38 15.54
C LEU A 461 7.60 -0.18 14.61
N ASN A 462 8.78 0.42 14.63
CA ASN A 462 9.24 1.37 13.64
C ASN A 462 9.60 0.71 12.28
N THR A 463 9.14 -0.50 12.00
CA THR A 463 9.27 -1.18 10.69
C THR A 463 8.02 -2.00 10.32
N VAL A 464 7.04 -2.17 11.20
CA VAL A 464 5.75 -2.85 10.91
C VAL A 464 4.59 -1.86 10.97
N TYR A 465 4.64 -0.94 11.93
CA TYR A 465 3.64 0.12 12.10
C TYR A 465 4.08 1.48 11.57
N THR A 466 5.30 1.55 11.04
CA THR A 466 5.81 2.70 10.28
C THR A 466 6.26 2.31 8.87
N SER A 467 6.34 1.01 8.56
CA SER A 467 6.45 0.49 7.18
C SER A 467 5.21 0.70 6.36
N HIS A 468 4.06 0.84 7.02
CA HIS A 468 2.82 1.33 6.44
C HIS A 468 2.81 2.84 6.71
N PRO A 469 3.46 3.65 5.86
CA PRO A 469 3.94 5.00 6.19
C PRO A 469 2.86 5.90 6.79
N ASN A 470 3.30 6.90 7.56
CA ASN A 470 2.53 8.01 8.16
C ASN A 470 1.09 8.03 7.65
N CYS A 471 0.14 7.50 8.44
CA CYS A 471 -1.25 7.30 7.98
C CYS A 471 -1.83 8.56 7.33
N ASN A 472 -1.40 9.77 7.74
CA ASN A 472 -1.79 11.01 7.08
C ASN A 472 -1.37 11.10 5.60
N HIS A 473 -0.15 10.68 5.25
CA HIS A 473 0.29 10.64 3.87
C HIS A 473 -0.54 9.64 3.05
N ARG A 474 -0.73 8.41 3.52
CA ARG A 474 -1.55 7.41 2.82
C ARG A 474 -3.00 7.88 2.64
N ILE A 475 -3.61 8.43 3.70
CA ILE A 475 -4.94 9.04 3.63
C ILE A 475 -4.99 10.12 2.53
N ARG A 476 -3.98 10.99 2.45
CA ARG A 476 -3.90 12.01 1.40
C ARG A 476 -3.79 11.44 0.00
N GLU A 477 -2.88 10.49 -0.23
CA GLU A 477 -2.70 9.87 -1.55
C GLU A 477 -3.96 9.10 -1.99
N ILE A 478 -4.59 8.35 -1.09
CA ILE A 478 -5.85 7.63 -1.36
C ILE A 478 -6.96 8.62 -1.68
N ASN A 479 -7.09 9.69 -0.89
CA ASN A 479 -8.06 10.74 -1.18
C ASN A 479 -7.79 11.40 -2.54
N ASP A 480 -6.53 11.62 -2.91
CA ASP A 480 -6.20 12.16 -4.23
C ASP A 480 -6.67 11.23 -5.35
N LEU A 481 -6.40 9.92 -5.23
CA LEU A 481 -6.92 8.92 -6.16
C LEU A 481 -8.45 8.95 -6.25
N LEU A 482 -9.15 8.97 -5.11
CA LEU A 482 -10.61 8.99 -5.06
C LEU A 482 -11.22 10.23 -5.75
N ASN A 483 -10.56 11.39 -5.70
CA ASN A 483 -11.08 12.63 -6.29
C ASN A 483 -10.61 12.91 -7.70
N ASN A 484 -9.59 12.19 -8.17
CA ASN A 484 -9.02 12.40 -9.48
C ASN A 484 -9.41 11.25 -10.40
N VAL A 485 -8.94 10.04 -10.04
CA VAL A 485 -9.07 8.83 -10.85
C VAL A 485 -10.49 8.25 -10.78
N TYR A 486 -11.08 8.21 -9.58
CA TYR A 486 -12.41 7.61 -9.36
C TYR A 486 -13.53 8.65 -9.28
N SER A 487 -13.30 9.87 -9.75
CA SER A 487 -14.23 11.00 -9.59
C SER A 487 -15.56 10.83 -10.32
N ASP A 488 -15.52 10.20 -11.49
CA ASP A 488 -16.69 9.93 -12.33
C ASP A 488 -17.27 8.51 -12.12
N GLU A 489 -16.65 7.72 -11.24
CA GLU A 489 -17.05 6.34 -10.98
C GLU A 489 -18.25 6.26 -10.02
N ASN A 490 -19.17 5.34 -10.29
CA ASN A 490 -20.30 5.12 -9.39
C ASN A 490 -19.87 4.32 -8.16
N LEU A 491 -19.51 5.03 -7.10
CA LEU A 491 -19.14 4.44 -5.80
C LEU A 491 -20.34 4.18 -4.87
N ASN A 492 -21.59 4.23 -5.35
CA ASN A 492 -22.77 3.81 -4.58
C ASN A 492 -22.89 2.28 -4.56
N LEU A 493 -21.79 1.63 -4.18
CA LEU A 493 -21.66 0.19 -4.11
C LEU A 493 -22.31 -0.29 -2.80
N VAL A 494 -23.30 -1.18 -2.93
CA VAL A 494 -24.01 -1.81 -1.80
C VAL A 494 -23.18 -2.94 -1.20
N VAL A 495 -22.27 -3.51 -2.00
CA VAL A 495 -21.40 -4.62 -1.64
C VAL A 495 -20.43 -4.20 -0.53
N GLY A 496 -20.43 -5.00 0.54
CA GLY A 496 -19.53 -4.82 1.67
C GLY A 496 -20.00 -3.83 2.75
N ARG A 497 -21.21 -3.25 2.60
CA ARG A 497 -21.95 -2.59 3.69
C ARG A 497 -22.70 -3.56 4.59
N GLU A 498 -22.76 -4.84 4.21
CA GLU A 498 -23.32 -5.89 5.06
C GLU A 498 -22.58 -5.93 6.41
N SER A 499 -23.34 -6.23 7.46
CA SER A 499 -22.88 -6.10 8.83
C SER A 499 -21.75 -7.07 9.15
N TYR A 500 -20.51 -6.58 9.07
CA TYR A 500 -19.32 -7.23 9.64
C TYR A 500 -19.43 -7.38 11.18
N GLU A 501 -20.44 -6.75 11.81
CA GLU A 501 -20.70 -6.88 13.26
C GLU A 501 -20.85 -8.33 13.73
N LYS A 502 -21.37 -9.25 12.91
CA LYS A 502 -21.43 -10.67 13.29
C LYS A 502 -20.04 -11.22 13.61
N TRP A 503 -19.05 -10.88 12.79
CA TRP A 503 -17.66 -11.28 13.00
C TRP A 503 -17.02 -10.53 14.15
N LYS A 504 -17.27 -9.22 14.28
CA LYS A 504 -16.79 -8.44 15.44
C LYS A 504 -17.30 -9.01 16.78
N ILE A 505 -18.58 -9.37 16.87
CA ILE A 505 -19.17 -9.97 18.07
C ILE A 505 -18.49 -11.30 18.37
N LYS A 506 -18.21 -12.11 17.35
CA LYS A 506 -17.54 -13.41 17.52
C LYS A 506 -16.06 -13.28 17.92
N LEU A 507 -15.41 -12.20 17.49
CA LEU A 507 -13.99 -11.94 17.75
C LEU A 507 -13.71 -11.24 19.10
N LYS A 508 -14.72 -10.58 19.69
CA LYS A 508 -14.70 -10.00 21.04
C LYS A 508 -14.96 -11.08 22.09
#